data_AF-A0A1X9YQM1-F1
#
_entry.id   AF-A0A1X9YQM1-F1
#
_cell.length_a   1.000
_cell.length_b   1.000
_cell.length_c   1.000
_cell.angle_alpha   90.00
_cell.angle_beta   90.00
_cell.angle_gamma   90.00
#
_symmetry.space_group_name_H-M   'P 1'
#
loop_
_entity.id
_entity.type
_entity.pdbx_description
1 polymer ?
#
loop_
_entity_poly.entity_id
_entity_poly.type
_entity_poly.pdbx_seq_one_letter_code
_entity_poly.pdbx_strand_id
1 'polypeptide(L)'
;MNFASIFSDSFDTFKVLANMDVSKASFKAAHTPKSVWQILNHLVLWQEFQLDKIKGRTPAGMDELDTWKTGPAVHSQQALQQVIGTFNQQIEDIKQEIMALAAGGENLAQKLTIIQEMSVHLSFHLGEMVLLMRQNGHYPWPGEMKDFLAT
;
A
#
# COMPACT_ATOMS: atom_id res chain seq x y z
N MET A 1 8.22 -8.86 -23.29
CA MET A 1 8.87 -8.30 -22.09
C MET A 1 8.30 -9.03 -20.89
N ASN A 2 9.12 -9.53 -19.96
CA ASN A 2 8.60 -10.16 -18.74
C ASN A 2 8.38 -9.08 -17.68
N PHE A 3 7.14 -8.59 -17.56
CA PHE A 3 6.82 -7.57 -16.57
C PHE A 3 6.88 -8.12 -15.14
N ALA A 4 6.61 -9.42 -14.92
CA ALA A 4 6.65 -10.01 -13.59
C ALA A 4 8.04 -9.92 -12.94
N SER A 5 9.12 -10.07 -13.71
CA SER A 5 10.49 -9.92 -13.20
C SER A 5 10.90 -8.48 -12.87
N ILE A 6 10.16 -7.47 -13.34
CA ILE A 6 10.41 -6.06 -12.97
C ILE A 6 9.92 -5.78 -11.54
N PHE A 7 8.88 -6.50 -11.12
CA PHE A 7 8.23 -6.32 -9.82
C PHE A 7 8.52 -7.45 -8.82
N SER A 8 9.44 -8.37 -9.15
CA SER A 8 9.89 -9.39 -8.20
C SER A 8 10.51 -8.71 -6.98
N ASP A 9 10.11 -9.15 -5.79
CA ASP A 9 10.61 -8.67 -4.49
C ASP A 9 10.23 -7.21 -4.13
N SER A 10 9.55 -6.48 -5.03
CA SER A 10 9.09 -5.10 -4.81
C SER A 10 8.03 -4.94 -3.70
N PHE A 11 7.53 -6.05 -3.15
CA PHE A 11 6.44 -6.09 -2.18
C PHE A 11 6.86 -6.55 -0.77
N ASP A 12 8.14 -6.89 -0.57
CA ASP A 12 8.66 -7.42 0.71
C ASP A 12 8.56 -6.41 1.87
N THR A 13 8.44 -5.12 1.55
CA THR A 13 8.34 -4.02 2.51
C THR A 13 7.00 -3.95 3.25
N PHE A 14 5.98 -4.73 2.86
CA PHE A 14 4.70 -4.78 3.58
C PHE A 14 4.76 -5.45 4.95
N LYS A 15 5.88 -6.06 5.33
CA LYS A 15 6.07 -6.61 6.68
C LYS A 15 5.85 -5.61 7.80
N VAL A 16 5.88 -4.30 7.52
CA VAL A 16 5.47 -3.27 8.49
C VAL A 16 4.05 -3.51 9.03
N LEU A 17 3.17 -4.15 8.25
CA LEU A 17 1.79 -4.46 8.65
C LEU A 17 1.63 -5.80 9.39
N ALA A 18 2.62 -6.70 9.35
CA ALA A 18 2.45 -8.09 9.79
C ALA A 18 2.11 -8.23 11.29
N ASN A 19 2.69 -7.38 12.14
CA ASN A 19 2.48 -7.38 13.59
C ASN A 19 1.79 -6.08 14.06
N MET A 20 0.92 -5.55 13.21
CA MET A 20 0.21 -4.30 13.48
C MET A 20 -0.96 -4.52 14.45
N ASP A 21 -1.00 -3.73 15.50
CA ASP A 21 -2.09 -3.68 16.47
C ASP A 21 -2.74 -2.29 16.51
N VAL A 22 -3.87 -2.20 17.21
CA VAL A 22 -4.63 -0.95 17.36
C VAL A 22 -3.75 0.20 17.87
N SER A 23 -2.86 -0.06 18.83
CA SER A 23 -2.02 0.98 19.43
C SER A 23 -1.03 1.53 18.40
N LYS A 24 -0.30 0.65 17.73
CA LYS A 24 0.65 1.00 16.66
C LYS A 24 -0.02 1.71 15.50
N ALA A 25 -1.15 1.18 15.02
CA ALA A 25 -1.87 1.75 13.88
C ALA A 25 -2.45 3.13 14.18
N SER A 26 -2.92 3.34 15.42
CA SER A 26 -3.52 4.60 15.87
C SER A 26 -2.49 5.63 16.32
N PHE A 27 -1.24 5.22 16.52
CA PHE A 27 -0.20 6.09 17.02
C PHE A 27 0.04 7.26 16.05
N LYS A 28 0.09 8.47 16.61
CA LYS A 28 0.39 9.70 15.88
C LYS A 28 1.39 10.51 16.70
N ALA A 29 2.63 10.61 16.21
CA ALA A 29 3.63 11.48 16.81
C ALA A 29 3.32 12.96 16.54
N ALA A 30 3.86 13.85 17.37
CA ALA A 30 3.60 15.29 17.33
C ALA A 30 3.95 15.97 15.97
N HIS A 31 4.80 15.33 15.16
CA HIS A 31 5.26 15.85 13.86
C HIS A 31 5.01 14.88 12.69
N THR A 32 4.09 13.94 12.85
CA THR A 32 3.68 13.05 11.75
C THR A 32 2.30 13.45 11.27
N PRO A 33 2.14 13.77 9.96
CA PRO A 33 0.89 14.34 9.44
C PRO A 33 -0.29 13.37 9.60
N LYS A 34 -0.01 12.06 9.48
CA LYS A 34 -0.99 10.98 9.45
C LYS A 34 -0.49 9.80 10.28
N SER A 35 -1.42 9.06 10.89
CA SER A 35 -1.12 7.76 11.51
C SER A 35 -1.00 6.66 10.45
N VAL A 36 -0.44 5.50 10.84
CA VAL A 36 -0.46 4.28 10.01
C VAL A 36 -1.89 3.95 9.56
N TRP A 37 -2.88 4.09 10.45
CA TRP A 37 -4.29 3.85 10.12
C TRP A 37 -4.79 4.78 9.01
N GLN A 38 -4.48 6.07 9.08
CA GLN A 38 -4.88 7.03 8.05
C GLN A 38 -4.20 6.74 6.71
N ILE A 39 -2.91 6.42 6.72
CA ILE A 39 -2.15 6.07 5.51
C ILE A 39 -2.68 4.79 4.87
N LEU A 40 -2.93 3.75 5.66
CA LEU A 40 -3.44 2.48 5.15
C LEU A 40 -4.81 2.64 4.49
N ASN A 41 -5.71 3.42 5.10
CA ASN A 41 -7.03 3.65 4.50
C ASN A 41 -6.96 4.51 3.23
N HIS A 42 -6.06 5.49 3.21
CA HIS A 42 -5.77 6.29 2.02
C HIS A 42 -5.33 5.39 0.86
N LEU A 43 -4.34 4.52 1.12
CA LEU A 43 -3.85 3.56 0.13
C LEU A 43 -4.95 2.63 -0.38
N VAL A 44 -5.77 2.04 0.51
CA VAL A 44 -6.84 1.12 0.11
C VAL A 44 -7.87 1.80 -0.81
N LEU A 45 -8.32 3.01 -0.46
CA LEU A 45 -9.31 3.73 -1.28
C LEU A 45 -8.72 4.16 -2.63
N TRP A 46 -7.51 4.71 -2.64
CA TRP A 46 -6.86 5.14 -3.87
C TRP A 46 -6.49 3.97 -4.78
N GLN A 47 -6.00 2.86 -4.21
CA GLN A 47 -5.70 1.65 -4.98
C GLN A 47 -6.94 1.03 -5.60
N GLU A 48 -8.09 1.05 -4.93
CA GLU A 48 -9.35 0.58 -5.53
C GLU A 48 -9.69 1.37 -6.79
N PHE A 49 -9.62 2.70 -6.70
CA PHE A 49 -9.86 3.60 -7.83
C PHE A 49 -8.91 3.33 -9.01
N GLN A 50 -7.63 3.10 -8.74
CA GLN A 50 -6.65 2.80 -9.80
C GLN A 50 -6.81 1.38 -10.37
N LEU A 51 -7.15 0.39 -9.53
CA LEU A 51 -7.45 -0.97 -9.97
C LEU A 51 -8.66 -1.02 -10.90
N ASP A 52 -9.71 -0.25 -10.60
CA ASP A 52 -10.86 -0.12 -11.50
C ASP A 52 -10.44 0.39 -12.87
N LYS A 53 -9.57 1.41 -12.93
CA LYS A 53 -9.04 1.94 -14.19
C LYS A 53 -8.21 0.90 -14.96
N ILE A 54 -7.33 0.13 -14.28
CA ILE A 54 -6.52 -0.92 -14.92
C ILE A 54 -7.42 -2.02 -15.52
N LYS A 55 -8.50 -2.37 -14.80
CA LYS A 55 -9.51 -3.34 -15.22
C LYS A 55 -10.44 -2.81 -16.33
N GLY A 56 -10.23 -1.60 -16.83
CA GLY A 56 -11.02 -0.97 -17.89
C GLY A 56 -12.40 -0.51 -17.44
N ARG A 57 -12.63 -0.41 -16.12
CA ARG A 57 -13.85 0.17 -15.56
C ARG A 57 -13.71 1.69 -15.51
N THR A 58 -14.84 2.38 -15.49
CA THR A 58 -14.90 3.84 -15.35
C THR A 58 -15.38 4.18 -13.93
N PRO A 59 -14.47 4.25 -12.94
CA PRO A 59 -14.87 4.66 -11.60
C PRO A 59 -15.39 6.11 -11.62
N ALA A 60 -16.25 6.45 -10.65
CA ALA A 60 -16.63 7.84 -10.43
C ALA A 60 -15.36 8.68 -10.17
N GLY A 61 -15.36 9.93 -10.63
CA GLY A 61 -14.25 10.84 -10.36
C GLY A 61 -13.99 10.96 -8.86
N MET A 62 -12.73 10.79 -8.47
CA MET A 62 -12.28 10.84 -7.09
C MET A 62 -11.07 11.77 -6.99
N ASP A 63 -11.09 12.71 -6.05
CA ASP A 63 -9.92 13.47 -5.66
C ASP A 63 -9.13 12.66 -4.62
N GLU A 64 -7.81 12.55 -4.81
CA GLU A 64 -6.90 11.88 -3.88
C GLU A 64 -6.91 12.54 -2.49
N LEU A 65 -7.19 13.85 -2.40
CA LEU A 65 -7.28 14.53 -1.10
C LEU A 65 -8.49 14.07 -0.28
N ASP A 66 -9.53 13.56 -0.94
CA ASP A 66 -10.76 13.10 -0.30
C ASP A 66 -10.66 11.67 0.25
N THR A 67 -9.59 10.92 -0.05
CA THR A 67 -9.41 9.54 0.43
C THR A 67 -8.87 9.45 1.86
N TRP A 68 -8.52 10.58 2.47
CA TRP A 68 -7.99 10.61 3.84
C TRP A 68 -9.07 10.43 4.91
N LYS A 69 -8.89 9.45 5.80
CA LYS A 69 -9.69 9.37 7.03
C LYS A 69 -9.42 10.55 7.97
N THR A 70 -10.49 11.10 8.54
CA THR A 70 -10.45 12.21 9.50
C THR A 70 -9.84 11.80 10.86
N GLY A 71 -10.22 10.64 11.37
CA GLY A 71 -9.73 10.12 12.65
C GLY A 71 -8.39 9.37 12.54
N PRO A 72 -7.41 9.62 13.44
CA PRO A 72 -6.13 8.93 13.43
C PRO A 72 -6.19 7.51 14.02
N ALA A 73 -7.25 7.19 14.75
CA ALA A 73 -7.35 5.95 15.51
C ALA A 73 -8.29 4.93 14.87
N VAL A 74 -7.92 3.66 15.00
CA VAL A 74 -8.80 2.53 14.68
C VAL A 74 -9.54 2.07 15.95
N HIS A 75 -10.83 1.77 15.81
CA HIS A 75 -11.68 1.47 16.96
C HIS A 75 -11.58 0.01 17.45
N SER A 76 -11.07 -0.91 16.62
CA SER A 76 -10.92 -2.32 17.00
C SER A 76 -9.84 -3.02 16.18
N GLN A 77 -9.30 -4.10 16.75
CA GLN A 77 -8.34 -4.97 16.04
C GLN A 77 -8.99 -5.62 14.81
N GLN A 78 -10.28 -5.94 14.89
CA GLN A 78 -11.04 -6.50 13.76
C GLN A 78 -11.09 -5.53 12.58
N ALA A 79 -11.43 -4.26 12.83
CA ALA A 79 -11.47 -3.24 11.77
C ALA A 79 -10.10 -3.03 11.12
N LEU A 80 -9.03 -3.05 11.93
CA LEU A 80 -7.66 -2.98 11.44
C LEU A 80 -7.33 -4.17 10.51
N GLN A 81 -7.61 -5.39 10.97
CA GLN A 81 -7.31 -6.60 10.21
C GLN A 81 -8.14 -6.71 8.92
N GLN A 82 -9.37 -6.21 8.92
CA GLN A 82 -10.18 -6.10 7.70
C GLN A 82 -9.49 -5.22 6.65
N VAL A 83 -9.05 -4.02 7.03
CA VAL A 83 -8.39 -3.11 6.09
C VAL A 83 -7.03 -3.64 5.63
N ILE A 84 -6.25 -4.27 6.52
CA ILE A 84 -5.00 -4.96 6.13
C ILE A 84 -5.30 -6.09 5.13
N GLY A 85 -6.37 -6.86 5.37
CA GLY A 85 -6.82 -7.91 4.46
C GLY A 85 -7.20 -7.37 3.08
N THR A 86 -7.97 -6.27 3.03
CA THR A 86 -8.29 -5.58 1.76
C THR A 86 -7.05 -5.11 1.04
N PHE A 87 -6.12 -4.46 1.73
CA PHE A 87 -4.86 -4.00 1.16
C PHE A 87 -4.07 -5.17 0.56
N ASN A 88 -3.90 -6.27 1.31
CA ASN A 88 -3.19 -7.45 0.82
C ASN A 88 -3.87 -8.06 -0.41
N GLN A 89 -5.19 -8.12 -0.44
CA GLN A 89 -5.92 -8.59 -1.62
C GLN A 89 -5.70 -7.68 -2.84
N GLN A 90 -5.71 -6.36 -2.66
CA GLN A 90 -5.43 -5.40 -3.73
C GLN A 90 -4.00 -5.56 -4.28
N ILE A 91 -3.02 -5.90 -3.43
CA ILE A 91 -1.67 -6.24 -3.89
C ILE A 91 -1.67 -7.47 -4.80
N GLU A 92 -2.40 -8.52 -4.44
CA GLU A 92 -2.53 -9.71 -5.28
C GLU A 92 -3.24 -9.41 -6.61
N ASP A 93 -4.28 -8.58 -6.58
CA ASP A 93 -4.95 -8.10 -7.79
C ASP A 93 -3.98 -7.32 -8.71
N ILE A 94 -3.15 -6.42 -8.15
CA ILE A 94 -2.13 -5.68 -8.91
C ILE A 94 -1.13 -6.64 -9.57
N LYS A 95 -0.67 -7.67 -8.84
CA LYS A 95 0.24 -8.70 -9.39
C LYS A 95 -0.40 -9.43 -10.55
N GLN A 96 -1.67 -9.81 -10.43
CA GLN A 96 -2.42 -10.48 -11.50
C GLN A 96 -2.54 -9.58 -12.75
N GLU A 97 -2.85 -8.30 -12.57
CA GLU A 97 -2.91 -7.35 -13.68
C GLU A 97 -1.55 -7.19 -14.37
N ILE A 98 -0.46 -7.08 -13.60
CA ILE A 98 0.92 -7.03 -14.13
C ILE A 98 1.24 -8.29 -14.95
N MET A 99 0.85 -9.47 -14.46
CA MET A 99 1.04 -10.73 -15.20
C MET A 99 0.24 -10.75 -16.51
N ALA A 100 -0.98 -10.22 -16.49
CA ALA A 100 -1.82 -10.13 -17.68
C ALA A 100 -1.23 -9.18 -18.75
N LEU A 101 -0.49 -8.14 -18.36
CA LEU A 101 0.18 -7.25 -19.33
C LEU A 101 1.21 -7.97 -20.21
N ALA A 102 1.81 -9.06 -19.73
CA ALA A 102 2.77 -9.84 -20.50
C ALA A 102 2.13 -10.52 -21.73
N ALA A 103 0.81 -10.75 -21.69
CA ALA A 103 0.05 -11.31 -22.81
C ALA A 103 -0.23 -10.28 -23.92
N GLY A 104 0.09 -8.99 -23.70
CA GLY A 104 -0.26 -7.90 -24.61
C GLY A 104 -1.75 -7.53 -24.54
N GLY A 105 -2.13 -6.42 -25.18
CA GLY A 105 -3.51 -5.96 -25.20
C GLY A 105 -3.66 -4.48 -25.54
N GLU A 106 -4.90 -4.06 -25.73
CA GLU A 106 -5.25 -2.65 -25.92
C GLU A 106 -4.89 -1.84 -24.66
N ASN A 107 -4.58 -0.55 -24.86
CA ASN A 107 -4.27 0.40 -23.79
C ASN A 107 -3.06 0.03 -22.91
N LEU A 108 -2.13 -0.82 -23.38
CA LEU A 108 -0.93 -1.24 -22.64
C LEU A 108 -0.15 -0.05 -22.04
N ALA A 109 0.09 1.01 -22.82
CA ALA A 109 0.79 2.20 -22.35
C ALA A 109 0.07 2.87 -21.17
N GLN A 110 -1.25 3.02 -21.25
CA GLN A 110 -2.06 3.61 -20.18
C GLN A 110 -2.02 2.74 -18.91
N LYS A 111 -2.14 1.42 -19.05
CA LYS A 111 -2.05 0.49 -17.91
C LYS A 111 -0.69 0.55 -17.23
N LEU A 112 0.39 0.61 -18.02
CA LEU A 112 1.75 0.77 -17.50
C LEU A 112 1.93 2.10 -16.74
N THR A 113 1.39 3.20 -17.26
CA THR A 113 1.40 4.49 -16.55
C THR A 113 0.69 4.39 -15.20
N ILE A 114 -0.50 3.79 -15.14
CA ILE A 114 -1.25 3.64 -13.89
C ILE A 114 -0.45 2.79 -12.88
N ILE A 115 0.13 1.66 -13.30
CA ILE A 115 0.93 0.81 -12.41
C ILE A 115 2.16 1.55 -11.90
N GLN A 116 2.82 2.34 -12.74
CA GLN A 116 3.95 3.17 -12.33
C GLN A 116 3.53 4.20 -11.27
N GLU A 117 2.43 4.94 -11.51
CA GLU A 117 1.86 5.90 -10.56
C GLU A 117 1.53 5.23 -9.22
N MET A 118 0.86 4.08 -9.26
CA MET A 118 0.54 3.29 -8.05
C MET A 118 1.80 2.85 -7.31
N SER A 119 2.83 2.39 -8.02
CA SER A 119 4.08 1.90 -7.42
C SER A 119 4.83 3.03 -6.70
N VAL A 120 4.91 4.21 -7.30
CA VAL A 120 5.56 5.40 -6.69
C VAL A 120 4.76 5.87 -5.47
N HIS A 121 3.45 6.00 -5.60
CA HIS A 121 2.57 6.43 -4.51
C HIS A 121 2.60 5.46 -3.32
N LEU A 122 2.55 4.16 -3.60
CA LEU A 122 2.69 3.12 -2.59
C LEU A 122 4.04 3.19 -1.88
N SER A 123 5.14 3.35 -2.63
CA SER A 123 6.49 3.42 -2.06
C SER A 123 6.65 4.64 -1.15
N PHE A 124 6.08 5.79 -1.55
CA PHE A 124 6.08 7.02 -0.76
C PHE A 124 5.43 6.80 0.62
N HIS A 125 4.18 6.35 0.63
CA HIS A 125 3.42 6.16 1.86
C HIS A 125 3.92 4.99 2.72
N LEU A 126 4.42 3.92 2.09
CA LEU A 126 5.05 2.82 2.82
C LEU A 126 6.32 3.30 3.54
N GLY A 127 7.09 4.19 2.91
CA GLY A 127 8.23 4.86 3.55
C GLY A 127 7.82 5.64 4.80
N GLU A 128 6.70 6.37 4.75
CA GLU A 128 6.15 7.08 5.91
C GLU A 128 5.76 6.12 7.04
N MET A 129 5.07 5.01 6.72
CA MET A 129 4.68 3.99 7.70
C MET A 129 5.92 3.34 8.34
N VAL A 130 6.90 2.95 7.54
CA VAL A 130 8.16 2.36 8.02
C VAL A 130 8.92 3.34 8.92
N LEU A 131 9.02 4.61 8.53
CA LEU A 131 9.69 5.63 9.33
C LEU A 131 8.99 5.84 10.68
N LEU A 132 7.66 5.97 10.66
CA LEU A 132 6.86 6.10 11.88
C LEU A 132 7.05 4.90 12.80
N MET A 133 6.96 3.68 12.28
CA MET A 133 7.13 2.47 13.09
C MET A 133 8.56 2.31 13.62
N ARG A 134 9.57 2.64 12.82
CA ARG A 134 10.98 2.57 13.22
C ARG A 134 11.32 3.58 14.31
N GLN A 135 10.89 4.83 14.15
CA GLN A 135 11.13 5.89 15.15
C GLN A 135 10.52 5.58 16.52
N ASN A 136 9.53 4.68 16.57
CA ASN A 136 8.86 4.26 17.80
C ASN A 136 9.26 2.85 18.26
N GLY A 137 10.35 2.29 17.72
CA GLY A 137 10.88 0.99 18.16
C GLY A 137 10.00 -0.20 17.79
N HIS A 138 9.13 -0.05 16.78
CA HIS A 138 8.23 -1.10 16.30
C HIS A 138 8.61 -1.64 14.92
N TYR A 139 9.74 -1.21 14.37
CA TYR A 139 10.29 -1.72 13.12
C TYR A 139 11.82 -1.68 13.13
N PRO A 140 12.52 -2.66 12.52
CA PRO A 140 13.97 -2.74 12.59
C PRO A 140 14.70 -1.55 11.94
N TRP A 141 15.91 -1.29 12.41
CA TRP A 141 16.83 -0.32 11.82
C TRP A 141 17.31 -0.78 10.44
N PRO A 142 17.79 0.14 9.57
CA PRO A 142 18.25 -0.22 8.22
C PRO A 142 19.26 -1.38 8.17
N GLY A 143 20.17 -1.46 9.16
CA GLY A 143 21.16 -2.54 9.25
C GLY A 143 20.59 -3.92 9.60
N GLU A 144 19.37 -3.99 10.14
CA GLU A 144 18.70 -5.21 10.60
C GLU A 144 17.69 -5.74 9.57
N MET A 145 17.41 -4.96 8.52
CA MET A 145 16.37 -5.25 7.54
C MET A 145 16.61 -6.55 6.76
N LYS A 146 17.88 -6.87 6.44
CA LYS A 146 18.21 -8.07 5.67
C LYS A 146 17.72 -9.34 6.37
N ASP A 147 18.01 -9.46 7.67
CA ASP A 147 17.64 -10.63 8.45
C ASP A 147 16.13 -10.66 8.71
N PHE A 148 15.53 -9.51 8.99
CA PHE A 148 14.09 -9.37 9.17
C PHE A 148 13.27 -9.72 7.91
N LEU A 149 13.80 -9.42 6.72
CA LEU A 149 13.14 -9.76 5.46
C LEU A 149 13.30 -11.25 5.11
N ALA A 150 14.32 -11.93 5.63
CA ALA A 150 14.55 -13.35 5.39
C ALA A 150 13.64 -14.32 6.19
N THR A 151 12.94 -13.83 7.22
CA THR A 151 12.02 -14.62 8.08
C THR A 151 10.58 -14.59 7.60
#